data_AF-A0A126QKP0-F1
#
_entry.id   AF-A0A126QKP0-F1
#
_cell.length_a   1.000
_cell.length_b   1.000
_cell.length_c   1.000
_cell.angle_alpha   90.00
_cell.angle_beta   90.00
_cell.angle_gamma   90.00
#
_symmetry.space_group_name_H-M   'P 1'
#
loop_
_entity.id
_entity.type
_entity.pdbx_description
1 polymer ?
#
loop_
_entity_poly.entity_id
_entity_poly.type
_entity_poly.pdbx_seq_one_letter_code
_entity_poly.pdbx_strand_id
1 'polypeptide(L)'
;MYIELDTTQIQGSGVYELLPEDPAHESIVGPAGDLVEISKEAIKAFREAAIEPIKNGTFTLDRLEQRINTVRAEIAHIWNSALPDEEKYLQISARQNEIALLQAGQFTFAKAGFPLSV
;
A
#
# COMPACT_ATOMS: atom_id res chain seq x y z
N MET A 1 11.70 29.67 -29.77
CA MET A 1 12.55 29.05 -28.73
C MET A 1 12.41 27.55 -28.94
N TYR A 2 13.36 26.97 -29.65
CA TYR A 2 13.45 25.54 -29.97
C TYR A 2 14.86 25.12 -29.52
N ILE A 3 14.96 24.05 -28.73
CA ILE A 3 16.24 23.56 -28.23
C ILE A 3 16.67 22.44 -29.18
N GLU A 4 17.76 22.69 -29.91
CA GLU A 4 18.48 21.72 -30.72
C GLU A 4 19.39 20.87 -29.81
N LEU A 5 19.36 19.55 -30.01
CA LEU A 5 20.25 18.59 -29.34
C LEU A 5 21.63 18.64 -30.00
N ASP A 6 22.63 19.12 -29.26
CA ASP A 6 24.05 19.07 -29.68
C ASP A 6 24.73 17.84 -29.04
N THR A 7 25.03 16.87 -29.89
CA THR A 7 25.82 15.67 -29.57
C THR A 7 27.25 15.87 -30.02
N THR A 8 28.08 16.55 -29.22
CA THR A 8 29.53 16.56 -29.42
C THR A 8 30.28 16.67 -28.09
N GLN A 9 30.82 15.56 -27.59
CA GLN A 9 32.25 15.43 -27.27
C GLN A 9 32.59 13.96 -27.03
N ILE A 10 33.35 13.41 -27.97
CA ILE A 10 34.07 12.14 -27.90
C ILE A 10 35.52 12.47 -27.48
N GLN A 11 35.98 11.93 -26.35
CA GLN A 11 37.39 11.74 -25.99
C GLN A 11 37.44 10.56 -25.00
N GLY A 12 38.20 9.49 -25.15
CA GLY A 12 39.12 9.07 -26.20
C GLY A 12 39.27 7.55 -26.16
N SER A 13 39.69 6.96 -27.28
CA SER A 13 40.06 5.55 -27.39
C SER A 13 41.43 5.32 -26.76
N GLY A 14 41.58 4.25 -25.99
CA GLY A 14 42.88 3.83 -25.48
C GLY A 14 42.84 2.44 -24.86
N VAL A 15 43.05 1.43 -25.70
CA VAL A 15 43.81 0.18 -25.45
C VAL A 15 43.43 -0.64 -24.19
N TYR A 16 42.87 -1.83 -24.43
CA TYR A 16 42.89 -2.94 -23.48
C TYR A 16 44.34 -3.30 -23.15
N GLU A 17 44.80 -2.93 -21.95
CA GLU A 17 46.02 -3.47 -21.36
C GLU A 17 45.61 -4.40 -20.20
N LEU A 18 45.62 -5.70 -20.46
CA LEU A 18 45.56 -6.75 -19.44
C LEU A 18 46.91 -6.79 -18.73
N LEU A 19 46.95 -6.36 -17.48
CA LEU A 19 48.10 -6.46 -16.57
C LEU A 19 47.61 -6.98 -15.21
N PRO A 20 48.50 -7.68 -14.47
CA PRO A 20 48.33 -9.07 -14.04
C PRO A 20 47.61 -9.22 -12.70
N GLU A 21 47.09 -10.42 -12.44
CA GLU A 21 46.55 -10.79 -11.13
C GLU A 21 47.60 -10.59 -10.04
N ASP A 22 47.34 -9.64 -9.14
CA ASP A 22 48.03 -9.52 -7.87
C ASP A 22 47.03 -9.87 -6.74
N PRO A 23 47.23 -10.96 -5.99
CA PRO A 23 46.25 -11.44 -5.02
C PRO A 23 46.58 -10.87 -3.63
N ALA A 24 46.18 -9.64 -3.32
CA ALA A 24 46.14 -9.19 -1.93
C ALA A 24 45.27 -7.95 -1.71
N HIS A 25 44.15 -8.19 -1.02
CA HIS A 25 43.43 -7.26 -0.14
C HIS A 25 43.02 -5.88 -0.68
N GLU A 26 41.73 -5.74 -0.99
CA GLU A 26 40.99 -4.58 -0.49
C GLU A 26 39.55 -5.00 -0.18
N SER A 27 39.20 -4.87 1.10
CA SER A 27 37.90 -5.15 1.67
C SER A 27 36.84 -4.29 0.97
N ILE A 28 35.91 -4.93 0.27
CA ILE A 28 34.69 -4.26 -0.19
C ILE A 28 33.90 -3.92 1.07
N VAL A 29 33.98 -2.66 1.47
CA VAL A 29 33.10 -2.01 2.43
C VAL A 29 31.69 -2.14 1.87
N GLY A 30 30.94 -3.13 2.37
CA GLY A 30 29.51 -3.22 2.12
C GLY A 30 28.80 -1.97 2.65
N PRO A 31 27.67 -1.57 2.06
CA PRO A 31 26.90 -0.44 2.58
C PRO A 31 26.55 -0.75 4.04
N ALA A 32 27.02 0.09 4.96
CA ALA A 32 26.67 0.08 6.38
C ALA A 32 25.22 0.54 6.55
N GLY A 33 24.29 -0.22 5.99
CA GLY A 33 22.90 -0.20 6.36
C GLY A 33 22.75 -1.15 7.54
N ASP A 34 22.14 -0.67 8.61
CA ASP A 34 21.71 -1.46 9.75
C ASP A 34 20.64 -2.47 9.27
N LEU A 35 21.10 -3.56 8.67
CA LEU A 35 20.24 -4.64 8.19
C LEU A 35 19.84 -5.46 9.40
N VAL A 36 18.78 -5.01 10.08
CA VAL A 36 18.13 -5.80 11.11
C VAL A 36 17.57 -7.06 10.44
N GLU A 37 18.19 -8.21 10.72
CA GLU A 37 17.66 -9.51 10.32
C GLU A 37 16.26 -9.68 10.95
N ILE A 38 15.21 -9.49 10.15
CA ILE A 38 13.84 -9.68 10.59
C ILE A 38 13.69 -11.16 10.97
N SER A 39 13.35 -11.42 12.24
CA SER A 39 13.21 -12.79 12.73
C SER A 39 12.18 -13.55 11.90
N LYS A 40 12.40 -14.86 11.72
CA LYS A 40 11.45 -15.73 11.02
C LYS A 40 10.06 -15.69 11.67
N GLU A 41 10.01 -15.45 12.98
CA GLU A 41 8.79 -15.24 13.75
C GLU A 41 8.09 -13.93 13.39
N ALA A 42 8.83 -12.83 13.20
CA ALA A 42 8.27 -11.55 12.75
C ALA A 42 7.72 -11.65 11.31
N ILE A 43 8.39 -12.37 10.42
CA ILE A 43 7.88 -12.65 9.06
C ILE A 43 6.60 -13.49 9.13
N LYS A 44 6.56 -14.51 10.00
CA LYS A 44 5.36 -15.34 10.19
C LYS A 44 4.18 -14.53 10.73
N ALA A 45 4.41 -13.74 11.79
CA ALA A 45 3.40 -12.87 12.37
C ALA A 45 2.89 -11.83 11.36
N PHE A 46 3.78 -11.25 10.54
CA PHE A 46 3.37 -10.34 9.46
C PHE A 46 2.51 -11.04 8.41
N ARG A 47 2.88 -12.27 7.99
CA ARG A 47 2.07 -13.04 7.04
C ARG A 47 0.68 -13.36 7.59
N GLU A 48 0.59 -13.81 8.84
CA GLU A 48 -0.69 -14.10 9.49
C GLU A 48 -1.54 -12.83 9.67
N ALA A 49 -0.94 -11.71 10.09
CA ALA A 49 -1.69 -10.48 10.35
C ALA A 49 -2.11 -9.74 9.06
N ALA A 50 -1.23 -9.69 8.05
CA ALA A 50 -1.46 -8.86 6.86
C ALA A 50 -1.99 -9.68 5.66
N ILE A 51 -1.52 -10.92 5.47
CA ILE A 51 -1.81 -11.68 4.25
C ILE A 51 -3.04 -12.58 4.43
N GLU A 52 -3.23 -13.22 5.59
CA GLU A 52 -4.40 -14.09 5.79
C GLU A 52 -5.74 -13.37 5.69
N PRO A 53 -5.95 -12.16 6.23
CA PRO A 53 -7.23 -11.45 6.05
C PRO A 53 -7.53 -11.12 4.58
N ILE A 54 -6.49 -10.84 3.80
CA ILE A 54 -6.63 -10.61 2.35
C ILE A 54 -7.01 -11.92 1.65
N LYS A 55 -6.36 -13.04 1.99
CA LYS A 55 -6.64 -14.37 1.40
C LYS A 55 -7.99 -14.95 1.82
N ASN A 56 -8.42 -14.73 3.06
CA ASN A 56 -9.67 -15.24 3.62
C ASN A 56 -10.90 -14.42 3.18
N GLY A 57 -10.70 -13.42 2.31
CA GLY A 57 -11.76 -12.65 1.70
C GLY A 57 -12.50 -11.72 2.66
N THR A 58 -11.95 -11.44 3.84
CA THR A 58 -12.55 -10.51 4.81
C THR A 58 -12.53 -9.06 4.32
N PHE A 59 -11.56 -8.69 3.47
CA PHE A 59 -11.47 -7.39 2.81
C PHE A 59 -11.51 -7.55 1.29
N THR A 60 -12.65 -7.98 0.75
CA THR A 60 -12.93 -7.90 -0.69
C THR A 60 -13.75 -6.66 -1.00
N LEU A 61 -13.67 -6.18 -2.23
CA LEU A 61 -14.38 -4.98 -2.66
C LEU A 61 -15.91 -5.17 -2.55
N ASP A 62 -16.41 -6.36 -2.89
CA ASP A 62 -17.81 -6.75 -2.72
C ASP A 62 -18.25 -6.71 -1.26
N ARG A 63 -17.41 -7.18 -0.32
CA ARG A 63 -17.73 -7.11 1.11
C ARG A 63 -17.73 -5.68 1.64
N LEU A 64 -16.81 -4.83 1.16
CA LEU A 64 -16.82 -3.40 1.50
C LEU A 64 -18.11 -2.74 1.01
N GLU A 65 -18.55 -3.05 -0.21
CA GLU A 65 -19.80 -2.52 -0.77
C GLU A 65 -21.04 -3.03 -0.02
N GLN A 66 -21.10 -4.33 0.28
CA GLN A 66 -22.15 -4.93 1.12
C GLN A 66 -22.22 -4.25 2.48
N ARG A 67 -21.06 -3.96 3.11
CA ARG A 67 -21.03 -3.26 4.39
C ARG A 67 -21.51 -1.82 4.27
N ILE A 68 -21.08 -1.07 3.24
CA ILE A 68 -21.56 0.31 3.00
C ILE A 68 -23.09 0.33 2.87
N ASN A 69 -23.67 -0.60 2.12
CA ASN A 69 -25.13 -0.70 1.96
C ASN A 69 -25.84 -1.03 3.28
N THR A 70 -25.25 -1.91 4.08
CA THR A 70 -25.76 -2.22 5.43
C THR A 70 -25.75 -0.98 6.33
N VAL A 71 -24.63 -0.24 6.36
CA VAL A 71 -24.51 0.98 7.19
C VAL A 71 -25.47 2.07 6.73
N ARG A 72 -25.74 2.20 5.42
CA ARG A 72 -26.78 3.11 4.91
C ARG A 72 -28.17 2.73 5.41
N ALA A 73 -28.50 1.44 5.46
CA ALA A 73 -29.75 0.96 6.02
C ALA A 73 -29.85 1.22 7.54
N GLU A 74 -28.75 1.02 8.27
CA GLU A 74 -28.65 1.35 9.71
C GLU A 74 -28.90 2.84 9.96
N ILE A 75 -28.33 3.75 9.15
CA ILE A 75 -28.60 5.19 9.23
C ILE A 75 -30.09 5.48 9.04
N ALA A 76 -30.72 4.88 8.03
CA ALA A 76 -32.15 5.06 7.79
C ALA A 76 -32.99 4.53 8.97
N HIS A 77 -32.56 3.44 9.61
CA HIS A 77 -33.22 2.92 10.81
C HIS A 77 -33.08 3.87 12.00
N ILE A 78 -31.88 4.40 12.25
CA ILE A 78 -31.63 5.39 13.31
C ILE A 78 -32.47 6.65 13.09
N TRP A 79 -32.54 7.14 11.85
CA TRP A 79 -33.33 8.33 11.51
C TRP A 79 -34.81 8.17 11.90
N ASN A 80 -35.38 7.00 11.59
CA ASN A 80 -36.77 6.66 11.87
C ASN A 80 -37.02 6.12 13.29
N SER A 81 -35.98 6.02 14.13
CA SER A 81 -36.11 5.52 15.51
C SER A 81 -36.78 6.55 16.43
N ALA A 82 -37.21 6.10 17.61
CA ALA A 82 -37.77 6.95 18.66
C ALA A 82 -36.70 7.64 19.53
N LEU A 83 -35.42 7.57 19.15
CA LEU A 83 -34.32 8.17 19.91
C LEU A 83 -34.39 9.71 19.91
N PRO A 84 -33.84 10.38 20.95
CA PRO A 84 -33.64 11.82 20.94
C PRO A 84 -32.79 12.28 19.75
N ASP A 85 -33.04 13.49 19.23
CA ASP A 85 -32.35 14.00 18.04
C ASP A 85 -30.83 14.11 18.21
N GLU A 86 -30.35 14.44 19.41
CA GLU A 86 -28.92 14.50 19.73
C GLU A 86 -28.26 13.11 19.65
N GLU A 87 -28.92 12.07 20.18
CA GLU A 87 -28.43 10.70 20.09
C GLU A 87 -28.46 10.17 18.65
N LYS A 88 -29.51 10.50 17.89
CA LYS A 88 -29.58 10.19 16.45
C LYS A 88 -28.41 10.83 15.71
N TYR A 89 -28.14 12.11 15.96
CA TYR A 89 -27.04 12.82 15.32
C TYR A 89 -25.68 12.15 15.60
N LEU A 90 -25.40 11.83 16.87
CA LEU A 90 -24.16 11.16 17.25
C LEU A 90 -24.02 9.79 16.58
N GLN A 91 -25.08 8.98 16.59
CA GLN A 91 -25.05 7.66 15.98
C GLN A 91 -24.90 7.75 14.46
N ILE A 92 -25.63 8.65 13.79
CA ILE A 92 -25.53 8.85 12.35
C ILE A 92 -24.14 9.34 11.97
N SER A 93 -23.56 10.28 12.72
CA SER A 93 -22.20 10.77 12.51
C SER A 93 -21.17 9.64 12.60
N ALA A 94 -21.29 8.76 13.61
CA ALA A 94 -20.42 7.60 13.73
C ALA A 94 -20.54 6.65 12.52
N ARG A 95 -21.76 6.41 12.02
CA ARG A 95 -22.00 5.59 10.82
C ARG A 95 -21.53 6.24 9.53
N GLN A 96 -21.61 7.56 9.41
CA GLN A 96 -21.05 8.29 8.28
C GLN A 96 -19.51 8.18 8.26
N ASN A 97 -18.87 8.24 9.42
CA ASN A 97 -17.43 8.01 9.52
C ASN A 97 -17.04 6.58 9.12
N GLU A 98 -17.84 5.58 9.51
CA GLU A 98 -17.64 4.20 9.05
C GLU A 98 -17.69 4.08 7.52
N ILE A 99 -18.68 4.71 6.85
CA ILE A 99 -18.75 4.74 5.38
C ILE A 99 -17.50 5.39 4.78
N ALA A 100 -17.03 6.51 5.34
CA ALA A 100 -15.85 7.20 4.84
C ALA A 100 -14.60 6.29 4.89
N LEU A 101 -14.42 5.55 5.99
CA LEU A 101 -13.32 4.58 6.12
C LEU A 101 -13.43 3.44 5.10
N LEU A 102 -14.63 2.90 4.88
CA LEU A 102 -14.86 1.83 3.90
C LEU A 102 -14.59 2.31 2.47
N GLN A 103 -15.01 3.53 2.13
CA GLN A 103 -14.73 4.15 0.82
C GLN A 103 -13.25 4.42 0.61
N ALA A 104 -12.52 4.87 1.64
CA ALA A 104 -11.07 5.01 1.59
C ALA A 104 -10.40 3.63 1.36
N GLY A 105 -10.93 2.57 1.97
CA GLY A 105 -10.55 1.20 1.71
C GLY A 105 -10.74 0.81 0.24
N GLN A 106 -11.92 1.05 -0.33
CA GLN A 106 -12.22 0.78 -1.75
C GLN A 106 -11.27 1.54 -2.69
N PHE A 107 -11.00 2.82 -2.41
CA PHE A 107 -10.04 3.61 -3.20
C PHE A 107 -8.62 3.01 -3.14
N THR A 108 -8.20 2.56 -1.95
CA THR A 108 -6.89 1.93 -1.77
C THR A 108 -6.79 0.61 -2.54
N PHE A 109 -7.84 -0.21 -2.54
CA PHE A 109 -7.92 -1.43 -3.36
C PHE A 109 -7.85 -1.12 -4.86
N ALA A 110 -8.61 -0.14 -5.33
CA ALA A 110 -8.61 0.27 -6.74
C ALA A 110 -7.23 0.80 -7.17
N LYS A 111 -6.57 1.61 -6.32
CA LYS A 111 -5.22 2.12 -6.57
C LYS A 111 -4.16 1.01 -6.63
N ALA A 112 -4.33 -0.05 -5.84
CA ALA A 112 -3.43 -1.20 -5.83
C ALA A 112 -3.61 -2.14 -7.05
N GLY A 113 -4.54 -1.83 -7.96
CA GLY A 113 -4.73 -2.60 -9.19
C GLY A 113 -5.42 -3.95 -8.99
N PHE A 114 -6.07 -4.17 -7.84
CA PHE A 114 -6.97 -5.31 -7.67
C PHE A 114 -8.27 -5.01 -8.43
N PRO A 115 -8.55 -5.69 -9.55
CA PRO A 115 -9.75 -5.41 -10.32
C PRO A 115 -11.00 -5.80 -9.52
N LEU A 116 -12.09 -5.04 -9.73
CA LEU A 116 -13.44 -5.53 -9.48
C LEU A 116 -13.55 -6.87 -10.23
N SER A 117 -13.71 -7.97 -9.51
CA SER A 117 -14.07 -9.24 -10.11
C SER A 117 -15.45 -9.07 -10.73
N VAL A 118 -15.47 -8.89 -12.06
CA VAL A 118 -16.69 -8.94 -12.90
C VAL A 118 -17.10 -10.39 -13.08
#